data_AF-A0A0Q4NHX8-F1
#
_entry.id   AF-A0A0Q4NHX8-F1
#
_cell.length_a   1.000
_cell.length_b   1.000
_cell.length_c   1.000
_cell.angle_alpha   90.00
_cell.angle_beta   90.00
_cell.angle_gamma   90.00
#
_symmetry.space_group_name_H-M   'P 1'
#
loop_
_entity.id
_entity.type
_entity.pdbx_description
1 polymer ?
#
loop_
_entity_poly.entity_id
_entity_poly.type
_entity_poly.pdbx_seq_one_letter_code
_entity_poly.pdbx_strand_id
1 'polypeptide(L)'
;MSQLDKQSLHARFTTHFETLGCYWADADTGLTPIEFAQAGHKAEYYDEHLFLPGGQTMSICTFSARHVAKLLGEGDLYGFQVQNNPSVTDREIILADGHDFLVVQGRYIVDPWYKFMGANEQGVFDLHDLADLPKLKAIYGDPANWSVWCNQANRYMTPGDPAYPAEKVIAYPSLAASRCTTRKHNHPVDDGPGL
;
A
#
# COMPACT_ATOMS: atom_id res chain seq x y z
N MET A 1 -18.54 -11.01 8.49
CA MET A 1 -17.52 -9.97 8.32
C MET A 1 -17.80 -9.32 6.97
N SER A 2 -17.97 -8.00 6.90
CA SER A 2 -18.15 -7.34 5.60
C SER A 2 -16.93 -7.62 4.74
N GLN A 3 -17.14 -7.98 3.48
CA GLN A 3 -16.06 -8.15 2.52
C GLN A 3 -15.29 -6.83 2.41
N LEU A 4 -13.98 -6.85 2.67
CA LEU A 4 -13.13 -5.69 2.44
C LEU A 4 -13.03 -5.48 0.92
N ASP A 5 -13.17 -4.23 0.49
CA ASP A 5 -12.99 -3.81 -0.89
C ASP A 5 -12.15 -2.53 -0.95
N LYS A 6 -11.72 -2.17 -2.16
CA LYS A 6 -10.88 -0.98 -2.38
C LYS A 6 -11.52 0.31 -1.83
N GLN A 7 -12.84 0.46 -1.95
CA GLN A 7 -13.55 1.68 -1.55
C GLN A 7 -13.65 1.81 -0.03
N SER A 8 -14.00 0.74 0.66
CA SER A 8 -14.08 0.68 2.13
C SER A 8 -12.71 0.85 2.77
N LEU A 9 -11.66 0.25 2.20
CA LEU A 9 -10.28 0.47 2.63
C LEU A 9 -9.85 1.92 2.41
N HIS A 10 -10.18 2.50 1.25
CA HIS A 10 -9.86 3.89 0.95
C HIS A 10 -10.52 4.85 1.97
N ALA A 11 -11.84 4.70 2.16
CA ALA A 11 -12.65 5.49 3.10
C ALA A 11 -12.11 5.43 4.53
N ARG A 12 -11.63 4.26 4.95
CA ARG A 12 -11.17 4.04 6.31
C ARG A 12 -9.75 4.54 6.57
N PHE A 13 -8.83 4.39 5.62
CA PHE A 13 -7.40 4.57 5.90
C PHE A 13 -6.73 5.70 5.13
N THR A 14 -7.34 6.22 4.07
CA THR A 14 -6.63 7.14 3.14
C THR A 14 -7.46 8.34 2.69
N THR A 15 -8.65 8.55 3.26
CA THR A 15 -9.43 9.77 2.99
C THR A 15 -8.94 10.96 3.82
N HIS A 16 -8.75 10.76 5.12
CA HIS A 16 -8.26 11.79 6.06
C HIS A 16 -7.28 11.16 7.03
N PHE A 17 -6.19 11.85 7.41
CA PHE A 17 -5.22 11.28 8.33
C PHE A 17 -5.80 11.10 9.74
N GLU A 18 -6.83 11.87 10.09
CA GLU A 18 -7.55 11.78 11.35
C GLU A 18 -8.29 10.44 11.51
N THR A 19 -8.65 9.74 10.42
CA THR A 19 -9.25 8.40 10.52
C THR A 19 -8.26 7.35 11.00
N LEU A 20 -6.96 7.64 10.90
CA LEU A 20 -5.87 6.85 11.50
C LEU A 20 -5.56 7.29 12.94
N GLY A 21 -6.22 8.34 13.42
CA GLY A 21 -5.92 9.00 14.70
C GLY A 21 -4.64 9.83 14.66
N CYS A 22 -4.15 10.19 13.47
CA CYS A 22 -2.94 11.00 13.36
C CYS A 22 -3.17 12.42 13.86
N TYR A 23 -2.10 13.06 14.33
CA TYR A 23 -2.12 14.43 14.84
C TYR A 23 -0.84 15.17 14.46
N TRP A 24 -0.96 16.49 14.31
CA TRP A 24 0.18 17.38 14.08
C TRP A 24 0.82 17.77 15.40
N ALA A 25 2.15 17.68 15.46
CA ALA A 25 2.94 18.08 16.61
C ALA A 25 4.33 18.52 16.16
N ASP A 26 5.04 19.21 17.06
CA ASP A 26 6.43 19.58 16.88
C ASP A 26 7.33 18.34 16.79
N ALA A 27 8.26 18.33 15.84
CA ALA A 27 9.13 17.18 15.55
C ALA A 27 10.04 16.80 16.73
N ASP A 28 10.54 17.79 17.47
CA ASP A 28 11.53 17.60 18.52
C ASP A 28 10.88 17.31 19.89
N THR A 29 9.78 18.02 20.19
CA THR A 29 9.14 17.96 21.51
C THR A 29 7.91 17.06 21.54
N GLY A 30 7.30 16.75 20.39
CA GLY A 30 6.05 15.99 20.30
C GLY A 30 4.83 16.75 20.83
N LEU A 31 4.96 18.05 21.11
CA LEU A 31 3.87 18.90 21.60
C LEU A 31 3.00 19.39 20.45
N THR A 32 1.69 19.43 20.67
CA THR A 32 0.78 20.11 19.74
C THR A 32 1.08 21.62 19.67
N PRO A 33 0.59 22.36 18.66
CA PRO A 33 0.85 23.80 18.56
C PRO A 33 0.45 24.58 19.82
N ILE A 34 -0.65 24.16 20.46
CA ILE A 34 -1.16 24.79 21.68
C ILE A 34 -0.24 24.50 22.87
N GLU A 35 0.17 23.24 23.05
CA GLU A 35 1.05 22.84 24.15
C GLU A 35 2.44 23.46 23.99
N PHE A 36 2.96 23.54 22.76
CA PHE A 36 4.24 24.15 22.45
C PHE A 36 4.26 25.64 22.83
N ALA A 37 3.21 26.38 22.50
CA ALA A 37 3.05 27.77 22.91
C ALA A 37 2.90 27.91 24.44
N GLN A 38 2.14 27.02 25.08
CA GLN A 38 1.95 27.02 26.54
C GLN A 38 3.22 26.71 27.32
N ALA A 39 4.12 25.90 26.75
CA ALA A 39 5.44 25.62 27.30
C ALA A 39 6.43 26.79 27.14
N GLY A 40 6.02 27.90 26.49
CA GLY A 40 6.83 29.11 26.33
C GLY A 40 7.85 29.03 25.19
N HIS A 41 7.74 28.03 24.30
CA HIS A 41 8.55 27.98 23.09
C HIS A 41 8.13 29.08 22.12
N LYS A 42 9.07 29.54 21.29
CA LYS A 42 8.78 30.51 20.24
C LYS A 42 8.23 29.79 19.02
N ALA A 43 7.12 30.30 18.47
CA ALA A 43 6.47 29.70 17.29
C ALA A 43 7.38 29.54 16.07
N GLU A 44 8.40 30.40 15.91
CA GLU A 44 9.40 30.30 14.83
C GLU A 44 10.27 29.04 14.89
N TYR A 45 10.26 28.31 16.01
CA TYR A 45 10.96 27.03 16.19
C TYR A 45 10.03 25.82 16.16
N TYR A 46 8.75 26.01 15.85
CA TYR A 46 7.80 24.90 15.72
C TYR A 46 8.02 24.20 14.38
N ASP A 47 8.47 22.94 14.41
CA ASP A 47 8.68 22.12 13.22
C ASP A 47 7.56 21.08 13.09
N GLU A 48 6.54 21.41 12.31
CA GLU A 48 5.28 20.65 12.30
C GLU A 48 5.38 19.34 11.52
N HIS A 49 5.24 18.21 12.23
CA HIS A 49 5.25 16.86 11.68
C HIS A 49 3.94 16.13 11.98
N LEU A 50 3.59 15.17 11.12
CA LEU A 50 2.43 14.30 11.32
C LEU A 50 2.83 13.05 12.09
N PHE A 51 2.11 12.75 13.17
CA PHE A 51 2.38 11.62 14.05
C PHE A 51 1.19 10.65 14.10
N LEU A 52 1.49 9.36 14.24
CA LEU A 52 0.55 8.32 14.60
C LEU A 52 0.16 8.41 16.09
N PRO A 53 -0.97 7.84 16.53
CA PRO A 53 -1.40 7.84 17.94
C PRO A 53 -0.36 7.34 18.97
N GLY A 54 0.65 6.59 18.53
CA GLY A 54 1.74 6.09 19.38
C GLY A 54 2.98 7.00 19.46
N GLY A 55 2.92 8.23 18.92
CA GLY A 55 4.06 9.16 18.86
C GLY A 55 5.09 8.85 17.78
N GLN A 56 4.84 7.86 16.93
CA GLN A 56 5.68 7.53 15.79
C GLN A 56 5.38 8.47 14.62
N THR A 57 6.40 9.00 13.96
CA THR A 57 6.19 9.88 12.79
C THR A 57 5.59 9.13 11.60
N MET A 58 4.63 9.75 10.91
CA MET A 58 4.12 9.28 9.63
C MET A 58 5.13 9.43 8.49
N SER A 59 6.23 10.14 8.67
CA SER A 59 7.30 10.25 7.65
C SER A 59 8.03 8.93 7.40
N ILE A 60 7.87 7.93 8.28
CA ILE A 60 8.44 6.59 8.12
C ILE A 60 7.35 5.62 7.65
N CYS A 61 7.48 5.12 6.42
CA CYS A 61 6.49 4.24 5.77
C CYS A 61 6.19 2.96 6.57
N THR A 62 7.21 2.35 7.19
CA THR A 62 7.07 1.17 8.05
C THR A 62 6.08 1.40 9.19
N PHE A 63 6.07 2.58 9.80
CA PHE A 63 5.19 2.87 10.93
C PHE A 63 3.73 2.97 10.47
N SER A 64 3.50 3.62 9.33
CA SER A 64 2.19 3.70 8.68
C SER A 64 1.65 2.31 8.32
N ALA A 65 2.45 1.45 7.67
CA ALA A 65 2.03 0.08 7.32
C ALA A 65 1.69 -0.76 8.56
N ARG A 66 2.52 -0.71 9.61
CA ARG A 66 2.28 -1.40 10.89
C ARG A 66 1.02 -0.91 11.58
N HIS A 67 0.76 0.39 11.56
CA HIS A 67 -0.41 0.98 12.20
C HIS A 67 -1.70 0.53 11.52
N VAL A 68 -1.75 0.53 10.19
CA VAL A 68 -2.92 0.02 9.45
C VAL A 68 -3.12 -1.47 9.74
N ALA A 69 -2.06 -2.28 9.74
CA ALA A 69 -2.16 -3.71 10.07
C ALA A 69 -2.75 -3.92 11.46
N LYS A 70 -2.32 -3.12 12.46
CA LYS A 70 -2.85 -3.16 13.82
C LYS A 70 -4.33 -2.79 13.89
N LEU A 71 -4.77 -1.76 13.14
CA LEU A 71 -6.18 -1.34 13.10
C LEU A 71 -7.09 -2.34 12.37
N LEU A 72 -6.56 -3.04 11.37
CA LEU A 72 -7.29 -4.09 10.65
C LEU A 72 -7.32 -5.41 11.43
N GLY A 73 -6.25 -5.74 12.15
CA GLY A 73 -6.05 -7.07 12.73
C GLY A 73 -5.63 -8.13 11.71
N GLU A 74 -5.35 -7.71 10.47
CA GLU A 74 -4.90 -8.56 9.36
C GLU A 74 -4.00 -7.77 8.40
N GLY A 75 -3.38 -8.48 7.47
CA GLY A 75 -2.51 -7.93 6.43
C GLY A 75 -1.04 -8.30 6.63
N ASP A 76 -0.32 -8.29 5.52
CA ASP A 76 1.08 -8.64 5.44
C ASP A 76 1.90 -7.42 5.05
N LEU A 77 2.98 -7.18 5.79
CA LEU A 77 3.87 -6.07 5.51
C LEU A 77 4.86 -6.49 4.45
N TYR A 78 4.87 -5.76 3.34
CA TYR A 78 5.84 -5.91 2.27
C TYR A 78 6.72 -4.68 2.23
N GLY A 79 7.90 -4.85 1.65
CA GLY A 79 8.74 -3.71 1.33
C GLY A 79 9.88 -4.07 0.39
N PHE A 80 10.55 -3.03 -0.11
CA PHE A 80 11.71 -3.16 -0.97
C PHE A 80 12.64 -1.96 -0.79
N GLN A 81 13.90 -2.11 -1.20
CA GLN A 81 14.82 -1.00 -1.44
C GLN A 81 14.86 -0.70 -2.93
N VAL A 82 14.96 0.57 -3.31
CA VAL A 82 14.92 0.99 -4.73
C VAL A 82 16.04 0.33 -5.54
N GLN A 83 17.24 0.22 -4.98
CA GLN A 83 18.37 -0.46 -5.63
C GLN A 83 18.11 -1.95 -5.97
N ASN A 84 17.21 -2.61 -5.24
CA ASN A 84 16.84 -4.01 -5.46
C ASN A 84 15.55 -4.15 -6.29
N ASN A 85 14.88 -3.04 -6.61
CA ASN A 85 13.67 -3.01 -7.43
C ASN A 85 13.75 -1.87 -8.46
N PRO A 86 14.68 -1.95 -9.43
CA PRO A 86 15.02 -0.84 -10.32
C PRO A 86 13.92 -0.48 -11.34
N SER A 87 12.81 -1.22 -11.35
CA SER A 87 11.63 -0.89 -12.17
C SER A 87 10.76 0.20 -11.56
N VAL A 88 11.00 0.59 -10.31
CA VAL A 88 10.36 1.74 -9.66
C VAL A 88 10.78 3.02 -10.37
N THR A 89 9.80 3.85 -10.70
CA THR A 89 10.02 5.14 -11.37
C THR A 89 9.37 6.32 -10.65
N ASP A 90 8.58 6.05 -9.61
CA ASP A 90 7.94 7.11 -8.83
C ASP A 90 8.99 7.91 -8.03
N ARG A 91 8.90 9.24 -8.13
CA ARG A 91 9.88 10.16 -7.55
C ARG A 91 9.91 10.07 -6.02
N GLU A 92 8.76 10.03 -5.38
CA GLU A 92 8.69 10.06 -3.91
C GLU A 92 9.25 8.76 -3.33
N ILE A 93 9.00 7.64 -3.99
CA ILE A 93 9.59 6.35 -3.63
C ILE A 93 11.11 6.32 -3.84
N ILE A 94 11.59 6.89 -4.95
CA ILE A 94 13.04 7.00 -5.22
C ILE A 94 13.73 7.85 -4.15
N LEU A 95 13.14 8.98 -3.75
CA LEU A 95 13.69 9.86 -2.71
C LEU A 95 13.69 9.20 -1.33
N ALA A 96 12.72 8.33 -1.04
CA ALA A 96 12.67 7.53 0.19
C ALA A 96 13.68 6.36 0.20
N ASP A 97 14.32 6.04 -0.93
CA ASP A 97 15.27 4.92 -1.12
C ASP A 97 14.71 3.52 -0.80
N GLY A 98 13.40 3.40 -0.79
CA GLY A 98 12.69 2.18 -0.46
C GLY A 98 11.30 2.48 0.03
N HIS A 99 10.50 1.43 0.22
CA HIS A 99 9.15 1.60 0.70
C HIS A 99 8.62 0.36 1.40
N ASP A 100 7.90 0.59 2.50
CA ASP A 100 7.16 -0.42 3.24
C ASP A 100 5.66 -0.12 3.16
N PHE A 101 4.86 -1.13 2.85
CA PHE A 101 3.42 -1.00 2.64
C PHE A 101 2.68 -2.26 3.10
N LEU A 102 1.38 -2.13 3.31
CA LEU A 102 0.52 -3.24 3.74
C LEU A 102 -0.21 -3.83 2.55
N VAL A 103 -0.18 -5.16 2.41
CA VAL A 103 -1.08 -5.90 1.52
C VAL A 103 -2.12 -6.63 2.34
N VAL A 104 -3.39 -6.38 2.05
CA VAL A 104 -4.55 -6.97 2.72
C VAL A 104 -5.17 -8.02 1.82
N GLN A 105 -5.44 -9.21 2.38
CA GLN A 105 -6.04 -10.35 1.67
C GLN A 105 -5.30 -10.75 0.38
N GLY A 106 -3.98 -10.53 0.34
CA GLY A 106 -3.15 -10.80 -0.85
C GLY A 106 -3.54 -10.00 -2.09
N ARG A 107 -4.33 -8.93 -1.95
CA ARG A 107 -4.96 -8.23 -3.08
C ARG A 107 -4.88 -6.71 -2.99
N TYR A 108 -5.18 -6.12 -1.84
CA TYR A 108 -5.27 -4.66 -1.72
C TYR A 108 -4.02 -4.10 -1.07
N ILE A 109 -3.31 -3.20 -1.75
CA ILE A 109 -2.29 -2.37 -1.09
C ILE A 109 -3.01 -1.24 -0.36
N VAL A 110 -2.70 -1.04 0.93
CA VAL A 110 -3.19 0.07 1.74
C VAL A 110 -2.00 0.87 2.25
N ASP A 111 -1.89 2.11 1.76
CA ASP A 111 -0.68 2.90 1.85
C ASP A 111 -0.99 4.38 2.17
N PRO A 112 -1.26 4.67 3.45
CA PRO A 112 -1.47 6.05 3.90
C PRO A 112 -0.19 6.88 3.87
N TRP A 113 0.99 6.27 3.94
CA TRP A 113 2.24 7.02 3.79
C TRP A 113 2.31 7.66 2.41
N TYR A 114 2.10 6.89 1.35
CA TYR A 114 2.12 7.40 -0.02
C TYR A 114 1.01 8.42 -0.29
N LYS A 115 -0.17 8.21 0.32
CA LYS A 115 -1.29 9.14 0.27
C LYS A 115 -0.94 10.52 0.86
N PHE A 116 -0.45 10.54 2.10
CA PHE A 116 -0.36 11.77 2.89
C PHE A 116 1.02 12.43 2.81
N MET A 117 2.10 11.66 2.76
CA MET A 117 3.47 12.20 2.66
C MET A 117 3.86 12.50 1.21
N GLY A 118 3.41 11.68 0.25
CA GLY A 118 3.62 11.94 -1.18
C GLY A 118 2.60 12.90 -1.81
N ALA A 119 1.65 13.43 -1.03
CA ALA A 119 0.54 14.29 -1.49
C ALA A 119 -0.26 13.72 -2.68
N ASN A 120 -0.45 12.40 -2.72
CA ASN A 120 -1.11 11.70 -3.82
C ASN A 120 -2.64 11.66 -3.64
N GLU A 121 -3.37 11.49 -4.75
CA GLU A 121 -4.83 11.34 -4.69
C GLU A 121 -5.26 9.95 -4.22
N GLN A 122 -4.45 8.92 -4.46
CA GLN A 122 -4.78 7.51 -4.23
C GLN A 122 -3.79 6.87 -3.23
N GLY A 123 -4.33 6.21 -2.20
CA GLY A 123 -3.55 5.44 -1.22
C GLY A 123 -3.99 3.99 -1.08
N VAL A 124 -4.96 3.54 -1.89
CA VAL A 124 -5.37 2.13 -1.93
C VAL A 124 -5.36 1.67 -3.38
N PHE A 125 -4.74 0.53 -3.62
CA PHE A 125 -4.60 -0.08 -4.94
C PHE A 125 -5.10 -1.52 -4.89
N ASP A 126 -5.75 -1.97 -5.95
CA ASP A 126 -6.16 -3.35 -6.14
C ASP A 126 -5.18 -4.01 -7.12
N LEU A 127 -4.44 -5.01 -6.63
CA LEU A 127 -3.45 -5.74 -7.43
C LEU A 127 -4.07 -6.40 -8.66
N HIS A 128 -5.39 -6.64 -8.67
CA HIS A 128 -6.08 -7.25 -9.81
C HIS A 128 -6.76 -6.24 -10.74
N ASP A 129 -6.75 -4.96 -10.40
CA ASP A 129 -7.34 -3.91 -11.23
C ASP A 129 -6.35 -3.41 -12.29
N LEU A 130 -6.68 -3.64 -13.56
CA LEU A 130 -5.84 -3.19 -14.68
C LEU A 130 -5.72 -1.66 -14.76
N ALA A 131 -6.66 -0.91 -14.17
CA ALA A 131 -6.57 0.54 -14.10
C ALA A 131 -5.49 1.01 -13.10
N ASP A 132 -5.22 0.24 -12.04
CA ASP A 132 -4.17 0.55 -11.07
C ASP A 132 -2.78 0.12 -11.56
N LEU A 133 -2.70 -0.84 -12.48
CA LEU A 133 -1.44 -1.47 -12.91
C LEU A 133 -0.33 -0.47 -13.31
N PRO A 134 -0.59 0.63 -14.05
CA PRO A 134 0.45 1.61 -14.34
C PRO A 134 1.04 2.25 -13.09
N LYS A 135 0.19 2.64 -12.12
CA LYS A 135 0.64 3.23 -10.84
C LYS A 135 1.35 2.19 -9.98
N LEU A 136 0.80 0.97 -9.90
CA LEU A 136 1.41 -0.13 -9.15
C LEU A 136 2.86 -0.37 -9.59
N LYS A 137 3.10 -0.43 -10.91
CA LYS A 137 4.45 -0.59 -11.46
C LYS A 137 5.36 0.61 -11.17
N ALA A 138 4.85 1.83 -11.31
CA ALA A 138 5.65 3.03 -11.08
C ALA A 138 6.07 3.16 -9.61
N ILE A 139 5.14 2.91 -8.68
CA ILE A 139 5.32 3.12 -7.24
C ILE A 139 6.01 1.92 -6.59
N TYR A 140 5.48 0.72 -6.82
CA TYR A 140 5.91 -0.48 -6.11
C TYR A 140 6.84 -1.38 -6.95
N GLY A 141 7.08 -1.07 -8.22
CA GLY A 141 7.99 -1.84 -9.07
C GLY A 141 7.49 -3.27 -9.33
N ASP A 142 8.42 -4.21 -9.44
CA ASP A 142 8.12 -5.63 -9.68
C ASP A 142 7.87 -6.37 -8.35
N PRO A 143 6.69 -7.01 -8.15
CA PRO A 143 6.41 -7.81 -6.96
C PRO A 143 7.39 -8.96 -6.71
N ALA A 144 8.08 -9.44 -7.74
CA ALA A 144 9.14 -10.44 -7.60
C ALA A 144 10.35 -9.95 -6.80
N ASN A 145 10.45 -8.65 -6.51
CA ASN A 145 11.50 -8.04 -5.70
C ASN A 145 11.03 -7.63 -4.29
N TRP A 146 9.76 -7.89 -3.94
CA TRP A 146 9.22 -7.50 -2.64
C TRP A 146 9.64 -8.48 -1.55
N SER A 147 10.17 -7.94 -0.47
CA SER A 147 10.39 -8.70 0.76
C SER A 147 9.12 -8.68 1.62
N VAL A 148 8.87 -9.74 2.37
CA VAL A 148 7.73 -9.83 3.29
C VAL A 148 8.22 -9.94 4.74
N TRP A 149 7.60 -9.23 5.66
CA TRP A 149 7.89 -9.34 7.08
C TRP A 149 7.41 -10.68 7.63
N CYS A 150 8.32 -11.45 8.21
CA CYS A 150 8.01 -12.72 8.88
C CYS A 150 8.04 -12.53 10.40
N ASN A 151 6.89 -12.66 11.05
CA ASN A 151 6.77 -12.50 12.50
C ASN A 151 7.59 -13.55 13.27
N GLN A 152 7.63 -14.79 12.79
CA GLN A 152 8.35 -15.89 13.43
C GLN A 152 9.87 -15.68 13.38
N ALA A 153 10.38 -15.13 12.26
CA ALA A 153 11.79 -14.85 12.07
C ALA A 153 12.20 -13.44 12.53
N ASN A 154 11.23 -12.58 12.86
CA ASN A 154 11.41 -11.17 13.24
C ASN A 154 12.30 -10.40 12.25
N ARG A 155 12.12 -10.64 10.94
CA ARG A 155 12.86 -9.98 9.86
C ARG A 155 12.06 -9.98 8.56
N TYR A 156 12.47 -9.12 7.63
CA TYR A 156 12.08 -9.25 6.24
C TYR A 156 12.74 -10.49 5.60
N MET A 157 11.95 -11.22 4.83
CA MET A 157 12.39 -12.32 3.98
C MET A 157 12.35 -11.85 2.54
N THR A 158 13.48 -11.94 1.85
CA THR A 158 13.58 -11.54 0.44
C THR A 158 13.12 -12.70 -0.45
N PRO A 159 12.66 -12.47 -1.69
CA PRO A 159 12.22 -13.54 -2.59
C PRO A 159 13.28 -14.64 -2.86
N GLY A 160 14.56 -14.36 -2.62
CA GLY A 160 15.64 -15.34 -2.70
C GLY A 160 15.86 -16.18 -1.42
N ASP A 161 15.22 -15.85 -0.30
CA ASP A 161 15.29 -16.66 0.91
C ASP A 161 14.63 -18.03 0.68
N PRO A 162 15.30 -19.17 0.97
CA PRO A 162 14.71 -20.51 0.81
C PRO A 162 13.44 -20.76 1.64
N ALA A 163 13.22 -19.94 2.66
CA ALA A 163 12.07 -19.99 3.54
C ALA A 163 11.03 -18.89 3.23
N TYR A 164 11.16 -18.18 2.09
CA TYR A 164 10.15 -17.21 1.67
C TYR A 164 8.79 -17.91 1.52
N PRO A 165 7.72 -17.43 2.18
CA PRO A 165 6.44 -18.14 2.17
C PRO A 165 5.78 -18.09 0.78
N ALA A 166 5.49 -19.26 0.19
CA ALA A 166 4.97 -19.36 -1.17
C ALA A 166 3.61 -18.67 -1.34
N GLU A 167 2.78 -18.66 -0.29
CA GLU A 167 1.48 -18.00 -0.26
C GLU A 167 1.56 -16.46 -0.19
N LYS A 168 2.76 -15.91 0.05
CA LYS A 168 3.06 -14.47 0.09
C LYS A 168 3.70 -13.98 -1.22
N VAL A 169 3.77 -14.82 -2.23
CA VAL A 169 4.23 -14.41 -3.56
C VAL A 169 3.09 -13.66 -4.25
N ILE A 170 3.35 -12.38 -4.57
CA ILE A 170 2.42 -11.53 -5.32
C ILE A 170 2.83 -11.50 -6.79
N ALA A 171 1.85 -11.42 -7.68
CA ALA A 171 2.08 -11.17 -9.10
C ALA A 171 0.98 -10.24 -9.62
N TYR A 172 1.36 -9.34 -10.54
CA TYR A 172 0.37 -8.54 -11.26
C TYR A 172 -0.41 -9.39 -12.28
N PRO A 173 -1.66 -9.01 -12.60
CA PRO A 173 -2.45 -9.68 -13.63
C PRO A 173 -1.74 -9.61 -14.98
N SER A 174 -1.69 -10.74 -15.68
CA SER A 174 -1.20 -10.77 -17.05
C SER A 174 -2.30 -10.29 -18.01
N LEU A 175 -1.94 -9.42 -18.97
CA LEU A 175 -2.87 -8.99 -20.04
C LEU A 175 -3.33 -10.16 -20.94
N ALA A 176 -2.63 -11.29 -20.91
CA ALA A 176 -2.96 -12.49 -21.70
C ALA A 176 -4.19 -13.24 -21.15
N ALA A 177 -4.45 -13.18 -19.85
CA ALA A 177 -5.57 -13.90 -19.21
C ALA A 177 -6.95 -13.34 -19.59
N SER A 178 -7.04 -12.07 -19.96
CA SER A 178 -8.33 -11.40 -20.26
C SER A 178 -8.86 -11.63 -21.67
N ARG A 179 -8.13 -12.33 -22.56
CA ARG A 179 -8.58 -12.59 -23.95
C ARG A 179 -9.28 -13.94 -24.15
N CYS A 180 -9.43 -14.76 -23.11
CA CYS A 180 -10.03 -16.09 -23.24
C CYS A 180 -11.44 -16.19 -22.61
N THR A 181 -12.35 -15.31 -23.03
CA THR A 181 -13.80 -15.60 -22.98
C THR A 181 -14.38 -15.42 -24.37
N THR A 182 -13.92 -16.23 -25.32
CA THR A 182 -14.59 -16.37 -26.61
C THR A 182 -15.96 -17.01 -26.36
N ARG A 183 -17.04 -16.25 -26.51
CA ARG A 183 -18.38 -16.84 -26.70
C ARG A 183 -18.30 -17.74 -27.93
N LYS A 184 -18.29 -19.05 -27.73
CA LYS A 184 -18.70 -20.00 -28.76
C LYS A 184 -20.20 -19.83 -28.96
N HIS A 185 -20.61 -18.96 -29.88
CA HIS A 185 -21.93 -19.07 -30.48
C HIS A 185 -21.86 -20.21 -31.51
N ASN A 186 -22.20 -21.42 -31.06
CA ASN A 186 -22.61 -22.48 -31.98
C ASN A 186 -23.98 -22.09 -32.54
N HIS A 187 -24.05 -21.75 -33.82
CA HIS A 187 -25.30 -21.84 -34.57
C HIS A 187 -25.49 -23.29 -35.03
N PRO A 188 -26.64 -23.92 -34.78
CA PRO A 188 -27.01 -25.11 -35.53
C PRO A 188 -27.44 -24.68 -36.94
N VAL A 189 -26.88 -25.33 -37.93
CA VAL A 189 -27.33 -25.27 -39.32
C VAL A 189 -28.63 -26.07 -39.38
N ASP A 190 -29.73 -25.44 -39.76
CA ASP A 190 -31.03 -26.06 -39.92
C ASP A 190 -31.14 -26.57 -41.36
N ASP A 191 -30.99 -27.88 -41.54
CA ASP A 191 -31.26 -28.57 -42.80
C ASP A 191 -32.77 -28.77 -42.96
N GLY A 192 -33.42 -27.88 -43.73
CA GLY A 192 -34.80 -28.06 -44.17
C GLY A 192 -34.87 -28.94 -45.42
N PRO A 193 -35.79 -29.93 -45.51
CA PRO A 193 -35.88 -30.82 -46.66
C PRO A 193 -36.61 -30.12 -47.82
N GLY A 194 -36.11 -30.36 -49.03
CA GLY A 194 -36.78 -29.98 -50.26
C GLY A 194 -38.06 -30.78 -50.47
N LEU A 195 -39.10 -30.08 -50.94
CA LEU A 195 -40.14 -30.52 -51.86
C LEU A 195 -40.72 -29.28 -52.56
#